data_AF-A0A8H3CCF4-F1
#
_entry.id   AF-A0A8H3CCF4-F1
#
_cell.length_a   1.000
_cell.length_b   1.000
_cell.length_c   1.000
_cell.angle_alpha   90.00
_cell.angle_beta   90.00
_cell.angle_gamma   90.00
#
_symmetry.space_group_name_H-M   'P 1'
#
loop_
_entity.id
_entity.type
_entity.pdbx_description
1 polymer ?
#
loop_
_entity_poly.entity_id
_entity_poly.type
_entity_poly.pdbx_seq_one_letter_code
_entity_poly.pdbx_strand_id
1 'polypeptide(L)'
;MGNHSKNPHADAHPCWGRPLARYYTTVYDLGPSFSEQKRSLDVSAVVALRTKARNSIQKICDLGERHGTLPPGYPKLITLNMLEAVSKLILFPKALSGCARPELVSGCIKLMKTVQESGKISPFSYEYGYLCFRIATITMGLCLLERSNLLDLAISNMIAEPLTDPVMLLSKHVEKAVQIQVHEENQNLRYDSHREHHTRLLLGIAELPALLEVLYDDRKAFSIALMHTNTLGLSGVMLLLGRCLANETCGTYTIVEIYCEVLWRYSNFSAWDKAGTQLLTDRYREKAKSTWKPTFVDLEDCVTILRASNIALALDDHRIPGPFDISAIPVLVGFATPFIEPGSEAFLPLFLDTTISCMWNAIDGGLQTLDRLVDAVRDTFYHISIFSKILTCVARLFSFTNPIHKQIIEVIFRNDLFELTATLIIMITQRSSNSYFFGDIQNLFGKLAKLVSREALQDTFGDYFPGWLKYANYFFSCLSALELSKEHHDFYTEAGLYITADMRDAPILALPKFLSMHVPNAGKGGTAGLGVNLQTGWMNAVKVLIDNYVLVLPAFPCSTLHHNSV
;
A
#
# COMPACT_ATOMS: atom_id res chain seq x y z
N MET A 1 47.58 7.07 -18.65
CA MET A 1 47.22 8.32 -17.95
C MET A 1 45.82 8.69 -18.42
N GLY A 2 44.73 8.65 -17.68
CA GLY A 2 44.50 8.59 -16.25
C GLY A 2 43.19 9.35 -16.04
N ASN A 3 42.06 8.70 -16.24
CA ASN A 3 40.74 9.21 -15.85
C ASN A 3 40.02 8.09 -15.09
N HIS A 4 40.51 7.82 -13.88
CA HIS A 4 39.66 7.26 -12.85
C HIS A 4 38.59 8.32 -12.56
N SER A 5 37.43 8.18 -13.18
CA SER A 5 36.19 8.73 -12.66
C SER A 5 36.03 8.13 -11.26
N LYS A 6 36.51 8.85 -10.24
CA LYS A 6 36.19 8.56 -8.85
C LYS A 6 34.68 8.72 -8.75
N ASN A 7 33.98 7.61 -8.54
CA ASN A 7 32.56 7.64 -8.25
C ASN A 7 32.38 8.53 -6.99
N PRO A 8 31.84 9.76 -7.09
CA PRO A 8 31.85 10.72 -6.00
C PRO A 8 31.02 10.27 -4.79
N HIS A 9 30.27 9.17 -4.92
CA HIS A 9 29.45 8.56 -3.89
C HIS A 9 30.15 7.46 -3.08
N ALA A 10 31.47 7.24 -3.25
CA ALA A 10 32.18 6.18 -2.54
C ALA A 10 32.78 6.63 -1.19
N ASP A 11 33.21 7.88 -1.07
CA ASP A 11 33.99 8.36 0.08
C ASP A 11 33.12 9.04 1.15
N ALA A 12 33.51 8.91 2.42
CA ALA A 12 32.80 9.55 3.54
C ALA A 12 32.98 11.07 3.50
N HIS A 13 31.87 11.81 3.61
CA HIS A 13 31.90 13.26 3.70
C HIS A 13 32.45 13.69 5.07
N PRO A 14 33.40 14.64 5.16
CA PRO A 14 34.05 15.01 6.41
C PRO A 14 33.09 15.54 7.48
N CYS A 15 31.96 16.14 7.08
CA CYS A 15 30.98 16.70 8.00
C CYS A 15 29.73 15.82 8.18
N TRP A 16 29.33 15.08 7.14
CA TRP A 16 28.05 14.36 7.11
C TRP A 16 28.21 12.85 7.20
N GLY A 17 29.46 12.38 7.19
CA GLY A 17 29.79 10.97 7.32
C GLY A 17 29.57 10.19 6.03
N ARG A 18 29.32 8.90 6.19
CA ARG A 18 29.13 7.93 5.11
C ARG A 18 27.90 8.27 4.25
N PRO A 19 27.97 8.01 2.93
CA PRO A 19 26.78 7.90 2.09
C PRO A 19 25.81 6.89 2.70
N LEU A 20 24.52 7.22 2.65
CA LEU A 20 23.52 6.52 3.44
C LEU A 20 23.36 5.03 3.03
N ALA A 21 23.52 4.72 1.75
CA ALA A 21 23.57 3.33 1.26
C ALA A 21 24.63 2.47 1.97
N ARG A 22 25.84 3.02 2.22
CA ARG A 22 26.90 2.30 2.96
C ARG A 22 26.61 2.19 4.45
N TYR A 23 25.96 3.20 5.02
CA TYR A 23 25.54 3.18 6.41
C TYR A 23 24.57 2.02 6.67
N TYR A 24 23.61 1.79 5.77
CA TYR A 24 22.65 0.69 5.88
C TYR A 24 23.32 -0.68 5.91
N THR A 25 24.19 -0.96 4.94
CA THR A 25 24.91 -2.23 4.92
C THR A 25 25.74 -2.44 6.17
N THR A 26 26.34 -1.38 6.72
CA THR A 26 27.19 -1.50 7.91
C THR A 26 26.40 -1.67 9.21
N VAL A 27 25.25 -1.00 9.34
CA VAL A 27 24.52 -0.90 10.62
C VAL A 27 23.32 -1.84 10.69
N TYR A 28 22.64 -2.08 9.57
CA TYR A 28 21.41 -2.88 9.54
C TYR A 28 21.64 -4.26 8.92
N ASP A 29 22.41 -4.38 7.84
CA ASP A 29 22.62 -5.68 7.18
C ASP A 29 23.72 -6.51 7.87
N LEU A 30 24.85 -5.87 8.22
CA LEU A 30 26.02 -6.53 8.82
C LEU A 30 26.26 -6.12 10.28
N GLY A 31 25.45 -5.19 10.79
CA GLY A 31 25.64 -4.64 12.13
C GLY A 31 25.20 -5.61 13.22
N PRO A 32 25.76 -5.49 14.44
CA PRO A 32 25.28 -6.25 15.59
C PRO A 32 23.82 -5.89 15.89
N SER A 33 23.03 -6.91 16.25
CA SER A 33 21.65 -6.71 16.71
C SER A 33 21.59 -5.77 17.91
N PHE A 34 20.45 -5.13 18.16
CA PHE A 34 20.30 -4.23 19.32
C PHE A 34 20.59 -4.95 20.65
N SER A 35 20.25 -6.23 20.75
CA SER A 35 20.56 -7.06 21.92
C SER A 35 22.07 -7.27 22.09
N GLU A 36 22.82 -7.51 21.01
CA GLU A 36 24.28 -7.62 21.04
C GLU A 36 24.95 -6.29 21.36
N GLN A 37 24.49 -5.20 20.75
CA GLN A 37 24.97 -3.85 21.07
C GLN A 37 24.79 -3.54 22.56
N LYS A 38 23.62 -3.85 23.13
CA LYS A 38 23.36 -3.64 24.56
C LYS A 38 24.23 -4.53 25.44
N ARG A 39 24.44 -5.80 25.09
CA ARG A 39 25.30 -6.74 25.85
C ARG A 39 26.78 -6.37 25.79
N SER A 40 27.23 -5.74 24.71
CA SER A 40 28.63 -5.33 24.53
C SER A 40 29.03 -4.14 25.42
N LEU A 41 28.05 -3.41 25.99
CA LEU A 41 28.31 -2.23 26.81
C LEU A 41 28.38 -2.61 28.28
N ASP A 42 29.54 -2.38 28.90
CA ASP A 42 29.67 -2.44 30.35
C ASP A 42 28.97 -1.26 31.05
N VAL A 43 28.87 -1.31 32.39
CA VAL A 43 28.18 -0.28 33.18
C VAL A 43 28.81 1.11 32.98
N SER A 44 30.13 1.20 32.87
CA SER A 44 30.85 2.46 32.67
C SER A 44 30.55 3.04 31.29
N ALA A 45 30.58 2.21 30.25
CA ALA A 45 30.25 2.57 28.88
C ALA A 45 28.79 3.04 28.75
N VAL A 46 27.85 2.38 29.44
CA VAL A 46 26.44 2.82 29.51
C VAL A 46 26.32 4.19 30.15
N VAL A 47 27.01 4.44 31.26
CA VAL A 47 26.98 5.75 31.95
C VAL A 47 27.62 6.85 31.08
N ALA A 48 28.74 6.56 30.43
CA ALA A 48 29.42 7.48 29.52
C ALA A 48 28.55 7.82 28.31
N LEU A 49 27.91 6.82 27.69
CA LEU A 49 26.99 6.99 26.58
C LEU A 49 25.80 7.86 26.98
N ARG A 50 25.14 7.57 28.10
CA ARG A 50 24.00 8.36 28.60
C ARG A 50 24.38 9.80 28.90
N THR A 51 25.53 10.02 29.53
CA THR A 51 26.04 11.37 29.84
C THR A 51 26.30 12.15 28.56
N LYS A 52 26.99 11.53 27.59
CA LYS A 52 27.26 12.13 26.28
C LYS A 52 25.98 12.45 25.53
N ALA A 53 25.03 11.53 25.51
CA ALA A 53 23.75 11.70 24.85
C ALA A 53 22.92 12.82 25.49
N ARG A 54 22.83 12.89 26.83
CA ARG A 54 22.15 13.99 27.54
C ARG A 54 22.75 15.36 27.22
N ASN A 55 24.08 15.47 27.26
CA ASN A 55 24.77 16.71 26.90
C ASN A 55 24.54 17.09 25.42
N SER A 56 24.44 16.08 24.55
CA SER A 56 24.17 16.28 23.13
C SER A 56 22.72 16.71 22.88
N ILE A 57 21.75 16.11 23.58
CA ILE A 57 20.33 16.52 23.56
C ILE A 57 20.23 17.99 23.95
N GLN A 58 20.86 18.41 25.04
CA GLN A 58 20.78 19.81 25.47
C GLN A 58 21.27 20.76 24.38
N LYS A 59 22.43 20.48 23.76
CA LYS A 59 22.95 21.31 22.65
C LYS A 59 22.03 21.37 21.43
N ILE A 60 21.31 20.28 21.14
CA ILE A 60 20.34 20.24 20.04
C ILE A 60 19.04 20.98 20.44
N CYS A 61 18.60 20.89 21.68
CA CYS A 61 17.48 21.68 22.19
C CYS A 61 17.78 23.18 22.17
N ASP A 62 18.96 23.60 22.62
CA ASP A 62 19.43 24.99 22.56
C ASP A 62 19.42 25.53 21.11
N LEU A 63 19.55 24.63 20.13
CA LEU A 63 19.43 24.95 18.71
C LEU A 63 17.98 25.07 18.26
N GLY A 64 17.12 24.17 18.73
CA GLY A 64 15.69 24.19 18.48
C GLY A 64 15.02 25.46 18.99
N GLU A 65 15.42 25.95 20.16
CA GLU A 65 14.87 27.17 20.77
C GLU A 65 15.20 28.46 19.99
N ARG A 66 16.25 28.46 19.16
CA ARG A 66 16.64 29.64 18.39
C ARG A 66 15.69 29.85 17.21
N HIS A 67 15.11 31.04 17.12
CA HIS A 67 14.35 31.44 15.94
C HIS A 67 15.27 31.76 14.76
N GLY A 68 14.84 31.38 13.54
CA GLY A 68 15.52 31.71 12.29
C GLY A 68 16.53 30.67 11.78
N THR A 69 17.32 31.07 10.79
CA THR A 69 18.30 30.21 10.12
C THR A 69 19.56 30.00 10.95
N LEU A 70 20.22 28.85 10.73
CA LEU A 70 21.45 28.50 11.44
C LEU A 70 22.61 29.41 11.04
N PRO A 71 23.40 29.93 12.00
CA PRO A 71 24.63 30.64 11.70
C PRO A 71 25.63 29.76 10.92
N PRO A 72 26.45 30.35 10.02
CA PRO A 72 27.49 29.62 9.30
C PRO A 72 28.45 28.91 10.27
N GLY A 73 28.72 27.62 10.02
CA GLY A 73 29.66 26.82 10.83
C GLY A 73 29.07 26.19 12.10
N TYR A 74 27.85 26.57 12.52
CA TYR A 74 27.18 25.97 13.66
C TYR A 74 26.89 24.45 13.52
N PRO A 75 26.58 23.92 12.32
CA PRO A 75 26.40 22.47 12.15
C PRO A 75 27.63 21.65 12.54
N LYS A 76 28.83 22.26 12.58
CA LYS A 76 30.07 21.60 13.03
C LYS A 76 30.12 21.38 14.55
N LEU A 77 29.25 22.03 15.33
CA LEU A 77 29.18 21.87 16.80
C LEU A 77 28.45 20.59 17.21
N ILE A 78 27.52 20.12 16.38
CA ILE A 78 26.83 18.85 16.58
C ILE A 78 27.54 17.84 15.70
N THR A 79 28.35 16.98 16.32
CA THR A 79 29.13 15.97 15.58
C THR A 79 28.30 14.70 15.34
N LEU A 80 28.68 13.92 14.32
CA LEU A 80 28.07 12.61 14.07
C LEU A 80 28.10 11.71 15.32
N ASN A 81 29.24 11.69 16.02
CA ASN A 81 29.44 10.97 17.28
C ASN A 81 28.49 11.39 18.41
N MET A 82 27.94 12.60 18.36
CA MET A 82 26.92 13.08 19.30
C MET A 82 25.54 12.56 18.89
N LEU A 83 25.20 12.65 17.60
CA LEU A 83 23.94 12.12 17.07
C LEU A 83 23.82 10.60 17.27
N GLU A 84 24.89 9.86 17.02
CA GLU A 84 24.93 8.42 17.29
C GLU A 84 24.68 8.10 18.77
N ALA A 85 25.25 8.90 19.69
CA ALA A 85 25.06 8.71 21.11
C ALA A 85 23.59 8.94 21.51
N VAL A 86 22.95 9.97 20.96
CA VAL A 86 21.52 10.26 21.16
C VAL A 86 20.65 9.15 20.57
N SER A 87 20.92 8.74 19.33
CA SER A 87 20.15 7.68 18.66
C SER A 87 20.20 6.34 19.42
N LYS A 88 21.35 6.02 20.02
CA LYS A 88 21.54 4.81 20.85
C LYS A 88 20.82 4.85 22.20
N LEU A 89 20.25 5.98 22.63
CA LEU A 89 19.47 6.03 23.88
C LEU A 89 18.24 5.12 23.85
N ILE A 90 17.72 4.79 22.67
CA ILE A 90 16.61 3.83 22.50
C ILE A 90 16.90 2.46 23.10
N LEU A 91 18.18 2.08 23.24
CA LEU A 91 18.62 0.85 23.90
C LEU A 91 18.38 0.84 25.42
N PHE A 92 18.09 2.01 26.00
CA PHE A 92 17.94 2.22 27.43
C PHE A 92 16.59 2.88 27.74
N PRO A 93 15.49 2.11 27.81
CA PRO A 93 14.13 2.65 27.92
C PRO A 93 13.95 3.68 29.06
N LYS A 94 14.59 3.44 30.22
CA LYS A 94 14.55 4.36 31.37
C LYS A 94 15.14 5.76 31.09
N ALA A 95 15.98 5.90 30.06
CA ALA A 95 16.57 7.19 29.67
C ALA A 95 15.66 7.99 28.71
N LEU A 96 14.60 7.39 28.18
CA LEU A 96 13.75 7.99 27.16
C LEU A 96 12.79 9.05 27.70
N SER A 97 12.41 8.98 28.98
CA SER A 97 11.52 9.99 29.58
C SER A 97 12.08 11.40 29.46
N GLY A 98 13.39 11.58 29.62
CA GLY A 98 14.05 12.87 29.45
C GLY A 98 14.23 13.34 27.99
N CYS A 99 13.78 12.54 27.01
CA CYS A 99 13.96 12.83 25.58
C CYS A 99 12.68 13.38 24.92
N ALA A 100 11.54 13.40 25.61
CA ALA A 100 10.26 13.91 25.11
C ALA A 100 10.22 15.44 25.07
N ARG A 101 11.08 16.05 24.23
CA ARG A 101 11.27 17.51 24.14
C ARG A 101 10.99 18.02 22.73
N PRO A 102 9.96 18.87 22.51
CA PRO A 102 9.70 19.48 21.21
C PRO A 102 10.91 20.25 20.63
N GLU A 103 11.73 20.85 21.48
CA GLU A 103 12.92 21.61 21.07
C GLU A 103 13.98 20.69 20.45
N LEU A 104 14.07 19.43 20.90
CA LEU A 104 14.96 18.44 20.30
C LEU A 104 14.53 18.11 18.86
N VAL A 105 13.22 18.06 18.60
CA VAL A 105 12.66 17.87 17.25
C VAL A 105 13.02 19.05 16.36
N SER A 106 12.74 20.28 16.84
CA SER A 106 13.06 21.52 16.13
C SER A 106 14.55 21.61 15.77
N GLY A 107 15.44 21.30 16.72
CA GLY A 107 16.88 21.27 16.50
C GLY A 107 17.28 20.25 15.44
N CYS A 108 16.72 19.04 15.47
CA CYS A 108 16.97 18.02 14.46
C CYS A 108 16.50 18.43 13.05
N ILE A 109 15.34 19.08 12.93
CA ILE A 109 14.84 19.59 11.64
C ILE A 109 15.78 20.64 11.08
N LYS A 110 16.25 21.57 11.91
CA LYS A 110 17.24 22.59 11.51
C LYS A 110 18.54 21.95 11.02
N LEU A 111 19.02 20.90 11.70
CA LEU A 111 20.21 20.17 11.28
C LEU A 111 20.03 19.40 9.98
N MET A 112 18.86 18.81 9.72
CA MET A 112 18.57 18.12 8.45
C MET A 112 18.75 19.05 7.24
N LYS A 113 18.29 20.30 7.35
CA LYS A 113 18.43 21.32 6.29
C LYS A 113 19.88 21.70 5.96
N THR A 114 20.85 21.29 6.78
CA THR A 114 22.28 21.57 6.57
C THR A 114 22.98 20.54 5.69
N VAL A 115 22.35 19.39 5.47
CA VAL A 115 22.89 18.32 4.62
C VAL A 115 22.47 18.61 3.18
N GLN A 116 23.45 18.74 2.29
CA GLN A 116 23.20 19.11 0.91
C GLN A 116 23.94 18.21 -0.06
N GLU A 117 23.28 17.79 -1.14
CA GLU A 117 23.91 17.12 -2.26
C GLU A 117 23.73 17.96 -3.51
N SER A 118 24.84 18.28 -4.20
CA SER A 118 24.83 19.13 -5.40
C SER A 118 24.07 20.46 -5.22
N GLY A 119 24.16 21.06 -4.02
CA GLY A 119 23.50 22.33 -3.69
C GLY A 119 22.02 22.22 -3.33
N LYS A 120 21.43 21.02 -3.30
CA LYS A 120 20.04 20.78 -2.87
C LYS A 120 20.03 20.14 -1.48
N ILE A 121 19.05 20.49 -0.66
CA ILE A 121 18.86 19.85 0.66
C ILE A 121 18.55 18.37 0.44
N SER A 122 19.34 17.49 1.05
CA SER A 122 19.17 16.04 0.93
C SER A 122 19.66 15.32 2.20
N PRO A 123 18.90 15.36 3.30
CA PRO A 123 19.27 14.69 4.54
C PRO A 123 19.37 13.17 4.40
N PHE A 124 18.71 12.56 3.40
CA PHE A 124 18.73 11.12 3.18
C PHE A 124 19.84 10.66 2.23
N SER A 125 20.77 11.54 1.83
CA SER A 125 21.98 11.12 1.12
C SER A 125 23.12 10.70 2.06
N TYR A 126 23.10 11.13 3.32
CA TYR A 126 24.17 10.89 4.29
C TYR A 126 23.68 10.47 5.67
N GLU A 127 24.51 9.72 6.40
CA GLU A 127 24.17 9.22 7.74
C GLU A 127 23.82 10.32 8.75
N TYR A 128 24.45 11.50 8.64
CA TYR A 128 24.16 12.62 9.54
C TYR A 128 22.69 13.06 9.47
N GLY A 129 22.17 13.29 8.26
CA GLY A 129 20.79 13.75 8.08
C GLY A 129 19.79 12.67 8.47
N TYR A 130 20.06 11.41 8.14
CA TYR A 130 19.26 10.28 8.57
C TYR A 130 19.21 10.14 10.11
N LEU A 131 20.33 10.31 10.81
CA LEU A 131 20.35 10.26 12.27
C LEU A 131 19.53 11.41 12.89
N CYS A 132 19.60 12.62 12.33
CA CYS A 132 18.73 13.73 12.74
C CYS A 132 17.25 13.38 12.54
N PHE A 133 16.89 12.82 11.39
CA PHE A 133 15.52 12.35 11.13
C PHE A 133 15.08 11.29 12.15
N ARG A 134 15.91 10.27 12.36
CA ARG A 134 15.64 9.18 13.32
C ARG A 134 15.43 9.70 14.75
N ILE A 135 16.26 10.63 15.22
CA ILE A 135 16.12 11.24 16.54
C ILE A 135 14.82 12.04 16.61
N ALA A 136 14.55 12.88 15.62
CA ALA A 136 13.32 13.67 15.54
C ALA A 136 12.07 12.78 15.62
N THR A 137 12.03 11.70 14.84
CA THR A 137 10.94 10.71 14.81
C THR A 137 10.72 10.05 16.18
N ILE A 138 11.79 9.54 16.80
CA ILE A 138 11.71 8.92 18.13
C ILE A 138 11.18 9.95 19.15
N THR A 139 11.72 11.16 19.15
CA THR A 139 11.29 12.22 20.07
C THR A 139 9.84 12.63 19.86
N MET A 140 9.38 12.79 18.62
CA MET A 140 7.96 13.05 18.33
C MET A 140 7.07 11.93 18.88
N GLY A 141 7.46 10.67 18.68
CA GLY A 141 6.78 9.52 19.26
C GLY A 141 6.70 9.59 20.78
N LEU A 142 7.81 9.91 21.46
CA LEU A 142 7.84 10.07 22.92
C LEU A 142 6.94 11.21 23.41
N CYS A 143 6.97 12.38 22.75
CA CYS A 143 6.10 13.50 23.07
C CYS A 143 4.61 13.15 22.89
N LEU A 144 4.26 12.40 21.83
CA LEU A 144 2.90 11.90 21.62
C LEU A 144 2.47 10.95 22.74
N LEU A 145 3.34 10.01 23.11
CA LEU A 145 3.08 9.05 24.18
C LEU A 145 2.92 9.72 25.54
N GLU A 146 3.74 10.72 25.85
CA GLU A 146 3.63 11.51 27.08
C GLU A 146 2.27 12.20 27.14
N ARG A 147 1.88 12.86 26.05
CA ARG A 147 0.59 13.54 25.96
C ARG A 147 -0.62 12.60 26.02
N SER A 148 -0.48 11.37 25.54
CA SER A 148 -1.53 10.35 25.61
C SER A 148 -1.47 9.51 26.90
N ASN A 149 -0.61 9.83 27.87
CA ASN A 149 -0.39 9.06 29.10
C ASN A 149 -0.02 7.58 28.84
N LEU A 150 0.69 7.31 27.74
CA LEU A 150 1.14 5.97 27.32
C LEU A 150 2.66 5.78 27.46
N LEU A 151 3.42 6.82 27.80
CA LEU A 151 4.88 6.77 27.85
C LEU A 151 5.41 5.77 28.88
N ASP A 152 4.91 5.80 30.11
CA ASP A 152 5.34 4.88 31.17
C ASP A 152 5.01 3.42 30.84
N LEU A 153 3.86 3.19 30.21
CA LEU A 153 3.47 1.87 29.73
C LEU A 153 4.42 1.39 28.62
N ALA A 154 4.74 2.25 27.66
CA ALA A 154 5.68 1.92 26.58
C ALA A 154 7.07 1.59 27.15
N ILE A 155 7.60 2.41 28.05
CA ILE A 155 8.90 2.17 28.71
C ILE A 155 8.88 0.86 29.49
N SER A 156 7.79 0.57 30.23
CA SER A 156 7.65 -0.67 31.01
C SER A 156 7.67 -1.91 30.11
N ASN A 157 6.96 -1.87 28.98
CA ASN A 157 6.94 -2.97 28.01
C ASN A 157 8.30 -3.16 27.34
N MET A 158 8.99 -2.08 26.97
CA MET A 158 10.36 -2.14 26.44
C MET A 158 11.37 -2.74 27.43
N ILE A 159 11.12 -2.61 28.74
CA ILE A 159 11.93 -3.25 29.78
C ILE A 159 11.55 -4.74 29.93
N ALA A 160 10.26 -5.05 29.88
CA ALA A 160 9.74 -6.41 30.02
C ALA A 160 10.10 -7.32 28.83
N GLU A 161 10.28 -6.75 27.63
CA GLU A 161 10.60 -7.46 26.39
C GLU A 161 11.99 -7.09 25.83
N PRO A 162 13.09 -7.43 26.54
CA PRO A 162 14.44 -6.96 26.19
C PRO A 162 15.05 -7.58 24.92
N LEU A 163 14.42 -8.62 24.37
CA LEU A 163 14.84 -9.29 23.13
C LEU A 163 14.16 -8.68 21.89
N THR A 164 13.09 -7.92 22.09
CA THR A 164 12.33 -7.27 21.03
C THR A 164 13.00 -5.94 20.67
N ASP A 165 12.97 -5.55 19.38
CA ASP A 165 13.50 -4.26 18.96
C ASP A 165 12.79 -3.11 19.71
N PRO A 166 13.50 -2.27 20.47
CA PRO A 166 12.90 -1.18 21.21
C PRO A 166 12.21 -0.13 20.32
N VAL A 167 12.68 0.10 19.09
CA VAL A 167 12.03 1.02 18.14
C VAL A 167 10.67 0.46 17.70
N MET A 168 10.59 -0.86 17.48
CA MET A 168 9.35 -1.54 17.12
C MET A 168 8.31 -1.43 18.24
N LEU A 169 8.71 -1.72 19.48
CA LEU A 169 7.84 -1.56 20.65
C LEU A 169 7.36 -0.12 20.82
N LEU A 170 8.27 0.86 20.68
CA LEU A 170 7.90 2.28 20.71
C LEU A 170 6.86 2.59 19.62
N SER A 171 7.09 2.15 18.39
CA SER A 171 6.22 2.39 17.24
C SER A 171 4.80 1.85 17.45
N LYS A 172 4.66 0.64 18.01
CA LYS A 172 3.36 0.05 18.36
C LYS A 172 2.59 0.89 19.38
N HIS A 173 3.29 1.45 20.37
CA HIS A 173 2.65 2.34 21.34
C HIS A 173 2.28 3.69 20.73
N VAL A 174 3.14 4.24 19.87
CA VAL A 174 2.86 5.49 19.13
C VAL A 174 1.64 5.32 18.23
N GLU A 175 1.53 4.20 17.53
CA GLU A 175 0.36 3.85 16.73
C GLU A 175 -0.93 3.88 17.56
N LYS A 176 -0.91 3.28 18.77
CA LYS A 176 -2.05 3.33 19.69
C LYS A 176 -2.40 4.77 20.07
N ALA A 177 -1.41 5.62 20.34
CA ALA A 177 -1.63 7.04 20.60
C ALA A 177 -2.27 7.74 19.39
N VAL A 178 -1.82 7.45 18.17
CA VAL A 178 -2.41 7.97 16.92
C VAL A 178 -3.88 7.58 16.80
N GLN A 179 -4.21 6.30 17.03
CA GLN A 179 -5.59 5.82 16.95
C GLN A 179 -6.50 6.53 17.96
N ILE A 180 -6.05 6.70 19.21
CA ILE A 180 -6.78 7.44 20.24
C ILE A 180 -7.02 8.88 19.78
N GLN A 181 -5.96 9.56 19.33
CA GLN A 181 -6.04 10.96 18.90
C GLN A 181 -6.99 11.17 17.72
N VAL A 182 -6.94 10.31 16.70
CA VAL A 182 -7.85 10.40 15.56
C VAL A 182 -9.29 10.06 15.97
N HIS A 183 -9.49 9.10 16.88
CA HIS A 183 -10.82 8.75 17.37
C HIS A 183 -11.47 9.89 18.16
N GLU A 184 -10.72 10.51 19.09
CA GLU A 184 -11.16 11.67 19.87
C GLU A 184 -11.57 12.83 18.94
N GLU A 185 -10.79 13.13 17.92
CA GLU A 185 -11.13 14.14 16.92
C GLU A 185 -12.44 13.82 16.17
N ASN A 186 -12.60 12.57 15.72
CA ASN A 186 -13.80 12.15 15.01
C ASN A 186 -15.05 12.20 15.88
N GLN A 187 -14.92 11.93 17.19
CA GLN A 187 -16.01 12.11 18.14
C GLN A 187 -16.36 13.59 18.31
N ASN A 188 -15.36 14.45 18.52
CA ASN A 188 -15.58 15.89 18.70
C ASN A 188 -16.25 16.54 17.48
N LEU A 189 -15.89 16.13 16.26
CA LEU A 189 -16.53 16.58 15.02
C LEU A 189 -18.01 16.18 14.90
N ARG A 190 -18.45 15.11 15.57
CA ARG A 190 -19.85 14.65 15.53
C ARG A 190 -20.76 15.42 16.49
N TYR A 191 -20.22 15.98 17.56
CA TYR A 191 -21.00 16.61 18.64
C TYR A 191 -21.02 18.14 18.62
N ASP A 192 -20.12 18.78 17.86
CA ASP A 192 -19.93 20.24 17.94
C ASP A 192 -20.00 20.90 16.54
N SER A 193 -21.19 21.38 16.15
CA SER A 193 -21.41 22.05 14.85
C SER A 193 -21.05 23.53 14.82
N HIS A 194 -20.61 24.13 15.93
CA HIS A 194 -20.53 25.61 16.06
C HIS A 194 -19.29 26.18 16.76
N ARG A 195 -18.23 25.41 16.97
CA ARG A 195 -16.96 25.98 17.47
C ARG A 195 -15.86 25.83 16.44
N GLU A 196 -15.32 26.97 16.00
CA GLU A 196 -14.05 27.09 15.29
C GLU A 196 -12.93 26.57 16.19
N HIS A 197 -12.80 25.25 16.26
CA HIS A 197 -11.74 24.57 16.96
C HIS A 197 -10.44 24.81 16.21
N HIS A 198 -9.80 25.94 16.50
CA HIS A 198 -8.40 26.17 16.19
C HIS A 198 -7.62 25.02 16.83
N THR A 199 -7.19 24.07 16.01
CA THR A 199 -6.65 22.78 16.49
C THR A 199 -5.24 23.02 16.99
N ARG A 200 -5.08 23.60 18.19
CA ARG A 200 -3.77 23.91 18.80
C ARG A 200 -2.77 22.79 18.48
N LEU A 201 -1.67 23.16 17.79
CA LEU A 201 -0.62 22.22 17.37
C LEU A 201 -0.31 21.28 18.54
N LEU A 202 -0.46 19.97 18.30
CA LEU A 202 -0.44 18.95 19.35
C LEU A 202 0.83 19.02 20.21
N LEU A 203 1.96 19.41 19.62
CA LEU A 203 3.25 19.57 20.30
C LEU A 203 3.85 20.97 20.16
N GLY A 204 3.17 21.92 19.50
CA GLY A 204 3.68 23.29 19.31
C GLY A 204 4.98 23.41 18.50
N ILE A 205 5.34 22.39 17.70
CA ILE A 205 6.59 22.38 16.92
C ILE A 205 6.41 23.26 15.67
N ALA A 206 7.05 24.44 15.67
CA ALA A 206 6.93 25.42 14.59
C ALA A 206 7.59 24.96 13.28
N GLU A 207 8.56 24.05 13.35
CA GLU A 207 9.33 23.57 12.20
C GLU A 207 8.67 22.39 11.45
N LEU A 208 7.47 21.96 11.82
CA LEU A 208 6.77 20.88 11.11
C LEU A 208 6.54 21.14 9.61
N PRO A 209 6.16 22.36 9.16
CA PRO A 209 6.08 22.66 7.73
C PRO A 209 7.43 22.45 7.02
N ALA A 210 8.52 22.90 7.63
CA ALA A 210 9.86 22.73 7.08
C ALA A 210 10.29 21.25 7.03
N LEU A 211 9.82 20.42 7.96
CA LEU A 211 10.02 18.97 7.89
C LEU A 211 9.27 18.39 6.68
N LEU A 212 8.01 18.79 6.46
CA LEU A 212 7.23 18.30 5.32
C LEU A 212 7.92 18.65 3.98
N GLU A 213 8.39 19.89 3.83
CA GLU A 213 9.16 20.33 2.66
C GLU A 213 10.40 19.45 2.46
N VAL A 214 11.18 19.22 3.51
CA VAL A 214 12.39 18.39 3.45
C VAL A 214 12.08 16.95 3.02
N LEU A 215 11.00 16.35 3.56
CA LEU A 215 10.58 15.00 3.18
C LEU A 215 10.11 14.90 1.72
N TYR A 216 9.48 15.96 1.21
CA TYR A 216 8.99 16.01 -0.15
C TYR A 216 10.08 16.29 -1.18
N ASP A 217 10.96 17.26 -0.89
CA ASP A 217 12.06 17.64 -1.77
C ASP A 217 13.05 16.48 -1.93
N ASP A 218 13.29 15.72 -0.85
CA ASP A 218 14.17 14.55 -0.81
C ASP A 218 13.40 13.21 -0.89
N ARG A 219 12.17 13.22 -1.44
CA ARG A 219 11.23 12.08 -1.38
C ARG A 219 11.76 10.76 -1.94
N LYS A 220 12.61 10.80 -2.97
CA LYS A 220 13.25 9.59 -3.53
C LYS A 220 14.21 8.97 -2.52
N ALA A 221 15.14 9.77 -1.99
CA ALA A 221 16.11 9.30 -1.01
C ALA A 221 15.43 8.92 0.31
N PHE A 222 14.35 9.62 0.68
CA PHE A 222 13.45 9.23 1.77
C PHE A 222 12.83 7.85 1.55
N SER A 223 12.24 7.58 0.38
CA SER A 223 11.67 6.25 0.06
C SER A 223 12.73 5.15 0.11
N ILE A 224 13.92 5.38 -0.44
CA ILE A 224 15.06 4.45 -0.33
C ILE A 224 15.42 4.22 1.14
N ALA A 225 15.47 5.30 1.93
CA ALA A 225 15.81 5.23 3.34
C ALA A 225 14.81 4.39 4.15
N LEU A 226 13.52 4.52 3.86
CA LEU A 226 12.48 3.71 4.46
C LEU A 226 12.66 2.23 4.12
N MET A 227 12.86 1.92 2.84
CA MET A 227 13.04 0.55 2.34
C MET A 227 14.17 -0.22 3.04
N HIS A 228 15.28 0.45 3.31
CA HIS A 228 16.45 -0.17 3.94
C HIS A 228 16.37 -0.23 5.46
N THR A 229 15.63 0.68 6.07
CA THR A 229 15.67 0.80 7.52
C THR A 229 14.50 0.09 8.17
N ASN A 230 13.33 0.01 7.53
CA ASN A 230 12.10 -0.69 7.93
C ASN A 230 11.68 -0.59 9.41
N THR A 231 12.40 0.13 10.28
CA THR A 231 12.30 0.05 11.74
C THR A 231 11.61 1.25 12.37
N LEU A 232 11.48 2.35 11.63
CA LEU A 232 10.93 3.61 12.16
C LEU A 232 9.44 3.69 11.85
N GLY A 233 8.58 3.42 12.83
CA GLY A 233 7.17 3.78 12.74
C GLY A 233 7.02 5.30 12.66
N LEU A 234 6.44 5.81 11.58
CA LEU A 234 6.24 7.23 11.30
C LEU A 234 4.79 7.70 11.43
N SER A 235 3.83 6.84 11.80
CA SER A 235 2.42 7.21 12.01
C SER A 235 2.26 8.43 12.92
N GLY A 236 3.06 8.53 13.98
CA GLY A 236 3.09 9.71 14.85
C GLY A 236 3.58 10.98 14.13
N VAL A 237 4.61 10.87 13.31
CA VAL A 237 5.12 11.98 12.48
C VAL A 237 4.05 12.40 11.47
N MET A 238 3.43 11.44 10.78
CA MET A 238 2.38 11.69 9.80
C MET A 238 1.16 12.37 10.43
N LEU A 239 0.74 11.94 11.63
CA LEU A 239 -0.34 12.62 12.38
C LEU A 239 0.01 14.09 12.65
N LEU A 240 1.24 14.36 13.13
CA LEU A 240 1.68 15.72 13.46
C LEU A 240 1.75 16.62 12.22
N LEU A 241 2.28 16.10 11.12
CA LEU A 241 2.32 16.80 9.83
C LEU A 241 0.90 17.08 9.32
N GLY A 242 0.01 16.07 9.35
CA GLY A 242 -1.38 16.22 8.92
C GLY A 242 -2.15 17.27 9.74
N ARG A 243 -1.91 17.35 11.05
CA ARG A 243 -2.51 18.38 11.92
C ARG A 243 -1.96 19.78 11.65
N CYS A 244 -0.72 19.90 11.20
CA CYS A 244 -0.17 21.19 10.79
C CYS A 244 -1.00 21.80 9.65
N LEU A 245 -1.43 20.97 8.70
CA LEU A 245 -2.26 21.39 7.56
C LEU A 245 -3.67 21.83 7.97
N ALA A 246 -4.26 21.17 8.97
CA ALA A 246 -5.61 21.49 9.43
C ALA A 246 -5.70 22.88 10.09
N ASN A 247 -4.56 23.41 10.56
CA ASN A 247 -4.48 24.73 11.18
C ASN A 247 -4.22 25.87 10.20
N GLU A 248 -3.72 25.56 9.00
CA GLU A 248 -3.58 26.55 7.94
C GLU A 248 -4.96 26.74 7.31
N THR A 249 -5.68 27.76 7.79
CA THR A 249 -7.03 28.18 7.34
C THR A 249 -7.11 28.46 5.83
N CYS A 250 -5.97 28.49 5.14
CA CYS A 250 -5.85 28.62 3.69
C CYS A 250 -4.71 27.75 3.18
N GLY A 251 -4.68 26.47 3.57
CA GLY A 251 -3.79 25.51 2.93
C GLY A 251 -4.06 25.51 1.42
N THR A 252 -3.11 26.04 0.63
CA THR A 252 -3.16 25.89 -0.82
C THR A 252 -3.22 24.38 -1.11
N TYR A 253 -4.05 23.96 -2.07
CA TYR A 253 -4.21 22.53 -2.45
C TYR A 253 -2.85 21.81 -2.61
N THR A 254 -1.81 22.55 -3.00
CA THR A 254 -0.42 22.12 -3.10
C THR A 254 0.17 21.53 -1.82
N ILE A 255 -0.09 22.09 -0.62
CA ILE A 255 0.51 21.56 0.62
C ILE A 255 -0.15 20.24 1.03
N VAL A 256 -1.46 20.11 0.82
CA VAL A 256 -2.18 18.84 1.04
C VAL A 256 -1.66 17.75 0.10
N GLU A 257 -1.40 18.09 -1.17
CA GLU A 257 -0.82 17.18 -2.14
C GLU A 257 0.59 16.73 -1.74
N ILE A 258 1.44 17.66 -1.31
CA ILE A 258 2.78 17.38 -0.77
C ILE A 258 2.71 16.40 0.40
N TYR A 259 1.80 16.63 1.35
CA TYR A 259 1.60 15.72 2.47
C TYR A 259 1.10 14.35 2.05
N CYS A 260 0.12 14.29 1.14
CA CYS A 260 -0.41 13.01 0.68
C CYS A 260 0.65 12.21 -0.07
N GLU A 261 1.49 12.86 -0.89
CA GLU A 261 2.65 12.23 -1.53
C GLU A 261 3.60 11.60 -0.50
N VAL A 262 3.98 12.34 0.55
CA VAL A 262 4.86 11.85 1.62
C VAL A 262 4.20 10.71 2.42
N LEU A 263 2.93 10.88 2.79
CA LEU A 263 2.15 9.89 3.53
C LEU A 263 2.03 8.59 2.75
N TRP A 264 1.62 8.64 1.47
CA TRP A 264 1.45 7.44 0.67
C TRP A 264 2.75 6.74 0.35
N ARG A 265 3.84 7.48 0.11
CA ARG A 265 5.18 6.88 0.06
C ARG A 265 5.45 6.12 1.33
N TYR A 266 5.23 6.72 2.49
CA TYR A 266 5.40 6.04 3.77
C TYR A 266 4.49 4.81 3.94
N SER A 267 3.23 4.85 3.51
CA SER A 267 2.30 3.72 3.59
C SER A 267 2.83 2.47 2.85
N ASN A 268 3.64 2.64 1.80
CA ASN A 268 4.29 1.52 1.10
C ASN A 268 5.48 0.91 1.86
N PHE A 269 5.90 1.51 2.97
CA PHE A 269 7.00 1.02 3.82
C PHE A 269 6.59 0.81 5.28
N SER A 270 5.37 1.18 5.68
CA SER A 270 4.91 1.05 7.06
C SER A 270 4.72 -0.43 7.41
N ALA A 271 5.65 -0.99 8.18
CA ALA A 271 5.56 -2.38 8.66
C ALA A 271 4.92 -2.48 10.06
N TRP A 272 5.30 -1.58 10.98
CA TRP A 272 5.02 -1.73 12.42
C TRP A 272 3.88 -0.89 12.98
N ASP A 273 3.38 0.08 12.22
CA ASP A 273 2.28 0.98 12.62
C ASP A 273 1.22 1.10 11.50
N LYS A 274 0.97 -0.04 10.84
CA LYS A 274 0.09 -0.15 9.68
C LYS A 274 -1.32 0.38 9.94
N ALA A 275 -1.93 0.06 11.07
CA ALA A 275 -3.30 0.49 11.35
C ALA A 275 -3.37 2.01 11.59
N GLY A 276 -2.38 2.60 12.27
CA GLY A 276 -2.28 4.05 12.42
C GLY A 276 -2.05 4.76 11.08
N THR A 277 -1.16 4.21 10.26
CA THR A 277 -0.84 4.73 8.92
C THR A 277 -2.02 4.62 7.96
N GLN A 278 -2.73 3.49 7.98
CA GLN A 278 -3.95 3.25 7.21
C GLN A 278 -5.05 4.25 7.59
N LEU A 279 -5.28 4.43 8.89
CA LEU A 279 -6.27 5.38 9.40
C LEU A 279 -5.99 6.82 8.91
N LEU A 280 -4.72 7.24 8.95
CA LEU A 280 -4.32 8.55 8.41
C LEU A 280 -4.50 8.60 6.90
N THR A 281 -4.13 7.53 6.20
CA THR A 281 -4.25 7.48 4.75
C THR A 281 -5.70 7.61 4.30
N ASP A 282 -6.62 6.84 4.90
CA ASP A 282 -8.04 6.90 4.56
C ASP A 282 -8.63 8.28 4.82
N ARG A 283 -8.20 8.93 5.91
CA ARG A 283 -8.65 10.28 6.26
C ARG A 283 -8.28 11.34 5.21
N TYR A 284 -7.08 11.26 4.65
CA TYR A 284 -6.59 12.24 3.67
C TYR A 284 -6.83 11.82 2.22
N ARG A 285 -7.13 10.53 1.97
CA ARG A 285 -7.46 10.00 0.64
C ARG A 285 -8.54 10.82 -0.05
N GLU A 286 -9.70 11.00 0.60
CA GLU A 286 -10.82 11.74 -0.01
C GLU A 286 -10.48 13.21 -0.29
N LYS A 287 -9.66 13.84 0.56
CA LYS A 287 -9.22 15.22 0.37
C LYS A 287 -8.30 15.38 -0.85
N ALA A 288 -7.53 14.35 -1.18
CA ALA A 288 -6.57 14.37 -2.26
C ALA A 288 -7.11 13.86 -3.61
N LYS A 289 -8.19 13.08 -3.61
CA LYS A 289 -8.75 12.40 -4.81
C LYS A 289 -9.02 13.32 -6.00
N SER A 290 -9.36 14.59 -5.79
CA SER A 290 -9.74 15.51 -6.88
C SER A 290 -8.58 16.33 -7.45
N THR A 291 -7.44 16.43 -6.77
CA THR A 291 -6.36 17.33 -7.18
C THR A 291 -4.98 16.70 -7.24
N TRP A 292 -4.74 15.60 -6.51
CA TRP A 292 -3.42 14.98 -6.48
C TRP A 292 -2.99 14.47 -7.85
N LYS A 293 -1.79 14.91 -8.25
CA LYS A 293 -1.06 14.42 -9.40
C LYS A 293 0.23 13.78 -8.92
N PRO A 294 0.42 12.48 -9.14
CA PRO A 294 1.66 11.79 -8.79
C PRO A 294 2.84 12.43 -9.50
N THR A 295 3.93 12.62 -8.77
CA THR A 295 5.19 13.16 -9.32
C THR A 295 6.34 12.22 -8.98
N PHE A 296 6.94 11.63 -10.00
CA PHE A 296 8.17 10.85 -9.84
C PHE A 296 9.39 11.72 -10.17
N VAL A 297 10.51 11.41 -9.53
CA VAL A 297 11.78 12.11 -9.76
C VAL A 297 12.45 11.62 -11.04
N ASP A 298 12.55 10.30 -11.18
CA ASP A 298 13.14 9.60 -12.31
C ASP A 298 12.59 8.15 -12.35
N LEU A 299 13.03 7.37 -13.34
CA LEU A 299 12.58 5.98 -13.48
C LEU A 299 12.94 5.09 -12.28
N GLU A 300 14.07 5.36 -11.61
CA GLU A 300 14.48 4.60 -10.43
C GLU A 300 13.53 4.86 -9.24
N ASP A 301 12.99 6.09 -9.12
CA ASP A 301 11.94 6.40 -8.15
C ASP A 301 10.67 5.56 -8.40
N CYS A 302 10.21 5.46 -9.65
CA CYS A 302 9.08 4.61 -10.03
C CYS A 302 9.31 3.15 -9.63
N VAL A 303 10.48 2.61 -9.98
CA VAL A 303 10.86 1.22 -9.63
C VAL A 303 10.92 1.03 -8.12
N THR A 304 11.42 2.01 -7.38
CA THR A 304 11.51 1.96 -5.92
C THR A 304 10.12 1.88 -5.29
N ILE A 305 9.16 2.67 -5.78
CA ILE A 305 7.77 2.66 -5.30
C ILE A 305 7.11 1.32 -5.62
N LEU A 306 7.22 0.80 -6.85
CA LEU A 306 6.65 -0.49 -7.21
C LEU A 306 7.21 -1.64 -6.36
N ARG A 307 8.53 -1.64 -6.10
CA ARG A 307 9.16 -2.61 -5.19
C ARG A 307 8.65 -2.47 -3.76
N ALA A 308 8.50 -1.25 -3.27
CA ALA A 308 7.98 -0.97 -1.94
C ALA A 308 6.55 -1.49 -1.78
N SER A 309 5.68 -1.19 -2.75
CA SER A 309 4.31 -1.70 -2.76
C SER A 309 4.28 -3.22 -2.78
N ASN A 310 5.17 -3.85 -3.54
CA ASN A 310 5.30 -5.30 -3.56
C ASN A 310 5.68 -5.86 -2.17
N ILE A 311 6.66 -5.26 -1.50
CA ILE A 311 7.06 -5.65 -0.14
C ILE A 311 5.90 -5.43 0.84
N ALA A 312 5.18 -4.32 0.74
CA ALA A 312 4.07 -4.01 1.63
C ALA A 312 2.92 -5.04 1.52
N LEU A 313 2.68 -5.54 0.30
CA LEU A 313 1.66 -6.55 -0.03
C LEU A 313 2.13 -8.00 0.20
N ALA A 314 3.44 -8.24 0.35
CA ALA A 314 3.97 -9.57 0.54
C ALA A 314 3.58 -10.15 1.91
N LEU A 315 2.93 -11.30 1.89
CA LEU A 315 2.34 -11.93 3.08
C LEU A 315 3.35 -12.73 3.90
N ASP A 316 4.40 -13.23 3.25
CA ASP A 316 5.44 -14.05 3.87
C ASP A 316 6.55 -13.20 4.54
N ASP A 317 6.43 -11.87 4.49
CA ASP A 317 7.41 -11.02 5.13
C ASP A 317 7.19 -11.01 6.64
N HIS A 318 7.98 -11.82 7.35
CA HIS A 318 8.00 -11.91 8.81
C HIS A 318 8.26 -10.56 9.51
N ARG A 319 8.67 -9.52 8.77
CA ARG A 319 8.80 -8.14 9.25
C ARG A 319 7.46 -7.43 9.40
N ILE A 320 6.36 -7.99 8.91
CA ILE A 320 5.01 -7.42 8.97
C ILE A 320 4.16 -8.29 9.91
N PRO A 321 3.95 -7.88 11.18
CA PRO A 321 3.16 -8.67 12.10
C PRO A 321 1.66 -8.43 11.90
N GLY A 322 0.91 -9.51 11.66
CA GLY A 322 -0.56 -9.54 11.72
C GLY A 322 -1.25 -9.78 10.37
N PRO A 323 -2.56 -10.08 10.39
CA PRO A 323 -3.33 -10.27 9.16
C PRO A 323 -3.36 -8.97 8.35
N PHE A 324 -3.09 -9.08 7.05
CA PHE A 324 -3.15 -7.94 6.14
C PHE A 324 -4.60 -7.44 6.03
N ASP A 325 -4.85 -6.18 6.35
CA ASP A 325 -6.18 -5.60 6.16
C ASP A 325 -6.40 -5.33 4.67
N ILE A 326 -7.35 -6.04 4.08
CA ILE A 326 -7.77 -5.89 2.68
C ILE A 326 -8.11 -4.44 2.30
N SER A 327 -8.51 -3.60 3.27
CA SER A 327 -8.76 -2.16 3.05
C SER A 327 -7.50 -1.34 2.70
N ALA A 328 -6.31 -1.87 3.01
CA ALA A 328 -5.02 -1.27 2.69
C ALA A 328 -4.55 -1.54 1.26
N ILE A 329 -4.95 -2.68 0.65
CA ILE A 329 -4.66 -2.98 -0.77
C ILE A 329 -5.05 -1.78 -1.65
N PRO A 330 -6.23 -1.15 -1.43
CA PRO A 330 -6.61 0.00 -2.20
C PRO A 330 -5.68 1.18 -2.23
N VAL A 331 -5.15 1.51 -1.06
CA VAL A 331 -4.21 2.60 -0.90
C VAL A 331 -2.96 2.30 -1.69
N LEU A 332 -2.38 1.12 -1.44
CA LEU A 332 -1.07 0.75 -1.95
C LEU A 332 -1.10 0.63 -3.46
N VAL A 333 -2.08 -0.11 -4.01
CA VAL A 333 -2.19 -0.32 -5.46
C VAL A 333 -2.61 0.97 -6.17
N GLY A 334 -3.55 1.72 -5.59
CA GLY A 334 -3.98 3.01 -6.13
C GLY A 334 -2.84 4.03 -6.21
N PHE A 335 -1.98 4.06 -5.21
CA PHE A 335 -0.79 4.91 -5.19
C PHE A 335 0.31 4.42 -6.13
N ALA A 336 0.52 3.11 -6.27
CA ALA A 336 1.58 2.55 -7.10
C ALA A 336 1.29 2.67 -8.61
N THR A 337 0.02 2.58 -8.99
CA THR A 337 -0.41 2.53 -10.41
C THR A 337 0.12 3.69 -11.27
N PRO A 338 0.12 4.95 -10.82
CA PRO A 338 0.64 6.06 -11.60
C PRO A 338 2.17 6.05 -11.78
N PHE A 339 2.90 5.20 -11.06
CA PHE A 339 4.35 5.01 -11.23
C PHE A 339 4.67 3.88 -12.21
N ILE A 340 3.67 3.32 -12.89
CA ILE A 340 3.85 2.36 -13.98
C ILE A 340 4.18 3.16 -15.25
N GLU A 341 5.46 3.39 -15.45
CA GLU A 341 6.01 4.21 -16.53
C GLU A 341 6.90 3.34 -17.46
N PRO A 342 7.14 3.79 -18.71
CA PRO A 342 8.09 3.11 -19.58
C PRO A 342 9.47 2.92 -18.92
N GLY A 343 9.96 1.69 -18.87
CA GLY A 343 11.16 1.25 -18.17
C GLY A 343 10.93 0.54 -16.83
N SER A 344 9.70 0.55 -16.27
CA SER A 344 9.36 -0.13 -15.02
C SER A 344 8.66 -1.48 -15.20
N GLU A 345 8.59 -1.98 -16.44
CA GLU A 345 7.72 -3.08 -16.86
C GLU A 345 8.07 -4.41 -16.21
N ALA A 346 9.37 -4.66 -16.01
CA ALA A 346 9.87 -5.90 -15.44
C ALA A 346 9.33 -6.18 -14.03
N PHE A 347 8.81 -5.17 -13.34
CA PHE A 347 8.25 -5.29 -11.99
C PHE A 347 6.74 -5.59 -12.00
N LEU A 348 6.05 -5.40 -13.14
CA LEU A 348 4.60 -5.57 -13.22
C LEU A 348 4.15 -7.00 -12.94
N PRO A 349 4.75 -8.06 -13.53
CA PRO A 349 4.29 -9.42 -13.26
C PRO A 349 4.33 -9.75 -11.76
N LEU A 350 5.45 -9.44 -11.09
CA LEU A 350 5.60 -9.68 -9.65
C LEU A 350 4.64 -8.84 -8.80
N PHE A 351 4.43 -7.57 -9.17
CA PHE A 351 3.49 -6.70 -8.47
C PHE A 351 2.05 -7.21 -8.57
N LEU A 352 1.63 -7.67 -9.75
CA LEU A 352 0.31 -8.26 -9.96
C LEU A 352 0.16 -9.58 -9.20
N ASP A 353 1.18 -10.44 -9.25
CA ASP A 353 1.25 -11.72 -8.55
C ASP A 353 0.99 -11.50 -7.05
N THR A 354 1.83 -10.67 -6.43
CA THR A 354 1.73 -10.36 -5.00
C THR A 354 0.40 -9.71 -4.65
N THR A 355 -0.14 -8.83 -5.50
CA THR A 355 -1.44 -8.18 -5.27
C THR A 355 -2.58 -9.21 -5.27
N ILE A 356 -2.64 -10.10 -6.26
CA ILE A 356 -3.71 -11.11 -6.37
C ILE A 356 -3.59 -12.11 -5.21
N SER A 357 -2.39 -12.58 -4.90
CA SER A 357 -2.16 -13.46 -3.74
C SER A 357 -2.55 -12.77 -2.44
N CYS A 358 -2.24 -11.49 -2.26
CA CYS A 358 -2.66 -10.70 -1.10
C CYS A 358 -4.19 -10.64 -0.97
N MET A 359 -4.92 -10.48 -2.08
CA MET A 359 -6.38 -10.46 -2.07
C MET A 359 -6.96 -11.81 -1.65
N TRP A 360 -6.46 -12.92 -2.20
CA TRP A 360 -6.88 -14.27 -1.82
C TRP A 360 -6.72 -14.53 -0.33
N ASN A 361 -5.53 -14.28 0.20
CA ASN A 361 -5.25 -14.52 1.61
C ASN A 361 -6.11 -13.66 2.54
N ALA A 362 -6.44 -12.44 2.11
CA ALA A 362 -7.31 -11.59 2.89
C ALA A 362 -8.76 -12.07 2.91
N ILE A 363 -9.22 -12.79 1.88
CA ILE A 363 -10.53 -13.46 1.84
C ILE A 363 -10.49 -14.74 2.69
N ASP A 364 -9.47 -15.57 2.52
CA ASP A 364 -9.33 -16.86 3.22
C ASP A 364 -9.10 -16.69 4.73
N GLY A 365 -8.50 -15.58 5.16
CA GLY A 365 -8.16 -15.30 6.55
C GLY A 365 -9.34 -15.29 7.53
N GLY A 366 -10.60 -15.27 7.08
CA GLY A 366 -11.80 -15.64 7.86
C GLY A 366 -12.10 -14.80 9.12
N LEU A 367 -11.34 -13.73 9.39
CA LEU A 367 -11.33 -12.98 10.66
C LEU A 367 -12.14 -11.67 10.62
N GLN A 368 -12.74 -11.31 9.48
CA GLN A 368 -13.47 -10.05 9.30
C GLN A 368 -14.97 -10.23 9.59
N THR A 369 -15.60 -9.22 10.20
CA THR A 369 -17.06 -9.18 10.33
C THR A 369 -17.71 -9.06 8.95
N LEU A 370 -18.95 -9.52 8.86
CA LEU A 370 -19.69 -9.62 7.61
C LEU A 370 -19.78 -8.30 6.81
N ASP A 371 -19.97 -7.18 7.50
CA ASP A 371 -20.05 -5.84 6.88
C ASP A 371 -18.70 -5.35 6.38
N ARG A 372 -17.63 -5.60 7.15
CA ARG A 372 -16.26 -5.27 6.73
C ARG A 372 -15.83 -6.08 5.52
N LEU A 373 -16.29 -7.32 5.42
CA LEU A 373 -16.06 -8.16 4.27
C LEU A 373 -16.74 -7.61 3.01
N VAL A 374 -17.94 -7.04 3.12
CA VAL A 374 -18.62 -6.41 1.96
C VAL A 374 -17.92 -5.13 1.53
N ASP A 375 -17.53 -4.26 2.47
CA ASP A 375 -16.76 -3.05 2.15
C ASP A 375 -15.39 -3.40 1.54
N ALA A 376 -14.71 -4.38 2.13
CA ALA A 376 -13.47 -4.95 1.62
C ALA A 376 -13.60 -5.48 0.19
N VAL A 377 -14.65 -6.25 -0.10
CA VAL A 377 -14.91 -6.83 -1.41
C VAL A 377 -15.24 -5.71 -2.42
N ARG A 378 -16.07 -4.73 -2.04
CA ARG A 378 -16.32 -3.52 -2.84
C ARG A 378 -15.03 -2.78 -3.18
N ASP A 379 -14.18 -2.56 -2.19
CA ASP A 379 -12.92 -1.87 -2.38
C ASP A 379 -12.00 -2.71 -3.28
N THR A 380 -11.94 -4.03 -3.08
CA THR A 380 -11.24 -5.00 -3.97
C THR A 380 -11.69 -4.89 -5.44
N PHE A 381 -12.97 -4.63 -5.71
CA PHE A 381 -13.44 -4.39 -7.09
C PHE A 381 -13.00 -3.06 -7.67
N TYR A 382 -12.91 -2.01 -6.86
CA TYR A 382 -12.23 -0.78 -7.28
C TYR A 382 -10.77 -1.07 -7.71
N HIS A 383 -10.13 -2.09 -7.12
CA HIS A 383 -8.81 -2.57 -7.58
C HIS A 383 -8.84 -3.36 -8.87
N ILE A 384 -9.86 -4.17 -9.13
CA ILE A 384 -10.11 -4.78 -10.46
C ILE A 384 -10.19 -3.67 -11.54
N SER A 385 -10.80 -2.53 -11.23
CA SER A 385 -10.77 -1.34 -12.11
C SER A 385 -9.36 -0.75 -12.25
N ILE A 386 -8.51 -0.84 -11.23
CA ILE A 386 -7.10 -0.46 -11.31
C ILE A 386 -6.30 -1.45 -12.16
N PHE A 387 -6.49 -2.76 -12.03
CA PHE A 387 -5.93 -3.74 -12.96
C PHE A 387 -6.30 -3.38 -14.40
N SER A 388 -7.54 -2.96 -14.64
CA SER A 388 -7.99 -2.47 -15.95
C SER A 388 -7.19 -1.25 -16.43
N LYS A 389 -6.79 -0.34 -15.54
CA LYS A 389 -5.89 0.79 -15.85
C LYS A 389 -4.46 0.32 -16.11
N ILE A 390 -3.91 -0.59 -15.32
CA ILE A 390 -2.59 -1.20 -15.52
C ILE A 390 -2.53 -1.86 -16.89
N LEU A 391 -3.52 -2.70 -17.22
CA LEU A 391 -3.66 -3.37 -18.51
C LEU A 391 -3.79 -2.36 -19.66
N THR A 392 -4.44 -1.21 -19.44
CA THR A 392 -4.50 -0.14 -20.44
C THR A 392 -3.15 0.51 -20.67
N CYS A 393 -2.40 0.76 -19.59
CA CYS A 393 -1.05 1.30 -19.68
C CYS A 393 -0.16 0.32 -20.45
N VAL A 394 -0.26 -0.97 -20.11
CA VAL A 394 0.46 -2.05 -20.79
C VAL A 394 0.09 -2.12 -22.28
N ALA A 395 -1.21 -2.15 -22.61
CA ALA A 395 -1.69 -2.19 -24.00
C ALA A 395 -1.26 -0.98 -24.84
N ARG A 396 -1.20 0.21 -24.22
CA ARG A 396 -0.85 1.46 -24.90
C ARG A 396 0.64 1.61 -25.11
N LEU A 397 1.44 1.16 -24.15
CA LEU A 397 2.87 1.41 -24.11
C LEU A 397 3.68 0.32 -24.83
N PHE A 398 3.13 -0.87 -25.05
CA PHE A 398 3.91 -2.03 -25.49
C PHE A 398 3.32 -2.73 -26.72
N SER A 399 4.17 -2.98 -27.71
CA SER A 399 3.84 -3.84 -28.84
C SER A 399 3.81 -5.32 -28.45
N PHE A 400 2.92 -6.09 -29.07
CA PHE A 400 2.56 -7.49 -28.74
C PHE A 400 3.68 -8.54 -28.71
N THR A 401 4.92 -8.22 -29.07
CA THR A 401 6.07 -9.13 -29.02
C THR A 401 6.86 -9.10 -27.71
N ASN A 402 6.37 -8.42 -26.66
CA ASN A 402 7.10 -8.29 -25.40
C ASN A 402 6.87 -9.50 -24.44
N PRO A 403 7.93 -10.20 -23.97
CA PRO A 403 7.81 -11.31 -23.01
C PRO A 403 7.10 -10.93 -21.69
N ILE A 404 7.07 -9.65 -21.33
CA ILE A 404 6.41 -9.18 -20.11
C ILE A 404 4.89 -9.36 -20.19
N HIS A 405 4.28 -9.19 -21.37
CA HIS A 405 2.85 -9.46 -21.53
C HIS A 405 2.51 -10.90 -21.21
N LYS A 406 3.31 -11.84 -21.74
CA LYS A 406 3.14 -13.26 -21.46
C LYS A 406 3.25 -13.55 -19.96
N GLN A 407 4.22 -12.95 -19.27
CA GLN A 407 4.36 -13.09 -17.82
C GLN A 407 3.17 -12.50 -17.05
N ILE A 408 2.66 -11.33 -17.45
CA ILE A 408 1.46 -10.73 -16.85
C ILE A 408 0.26 -11.67 -17.00
N ILE A 409 0.10 -12.24 -18.19
CA ILE A 409 -0.98 -13.19 -18.50
C ILE A 409 -0.83 -14.44 -17.63
N GLU A 410 0.35 -15.07 -17.65
CA GLU A 410 0.67 -16.25 -16.83
C GLU A 410 0.39 -15.99 -15.33
N VAL A 411 0.75 -14.82 -14.81
CA VAL A 411 0.46 -14.43 -13.41
C VAL A 411 -1.04 -14.32 -13.13
N ILE A 412 -1.80 -13.68 -14.02
CA ILE A 412 -3.26 -13.52 -13.88
C ILE A 412 -3.95 -14.88 -13.83
N PHE A 413 -3.51 -15.81 -14.67
CA PHE A 413 -4.05 -17.17 -14.71
C PHE A 413 -3.60 -17.98 -13.50
N ARG A 414 -2.30 -18.06 -13.24
CA ARG A 414 -1.72 -18.86 -12.15
C ARG A 414 -2.28 -18.51 -10.77
N ASN A 415 -2.65 -17.25 -10.53
CA ASN A 415 -3.24 -16.81 -9.27
C ASN A 415 -4.77 -16.74 -9.29
N ASP A 416 -5.41 -17.36 -10.28
CA ASP A 416 -6.85 -17.53 -10.35
C ASP A 416 -7.64 -16.22 -10.20
N LEU A 417 -7.18 -15.10 -10.79
CA LEU A 417 -7.87 -13.80 -10.71
C LEU A 417 -9.35 -13.90 -11.12
N PHE A 418 -9.61 -14.81 -12.04
CA PHE A 418 -10.91 -15.23 -12.51
C PHE A 418 -11.80 -15.82 -11.41
N GLU A 419 -11.29 -16.82 -10.68
CA GLU A 419 -11.99 -17.45 -9.57
C GLU A 419 -12.15 -16.48 -8.40
N LEU A 420 -11.13 -15.64 -8.16
CA LEU A 420 -11.17 -14.56 -7.19
C LEU A 420 -12.33 -13.63 -7.52
N THR A 421 -12.41 -13.16 -8.76
CA THR A 421 -13.47 -12.27 -9.22
C THR A 421 -14.84 -12.93 -9.06
N ALA A 422 -14.98 -14.20 -9.46
CA ALA A 422 -16.25 -14.92 -9.31
C ALA A 422 -16.66 -15.07 -7.84
N THR A 423 -15.72 -15.44 -6.96
CA THR A 423 -15.93 -15.54 -5.51
C THR A 423 -16.39 -14.21 -4.93
N LEU A 424 -15.70 -13.11 -5.28
CA LEU A 424 -16.07 -11.77 -4.86
C LEU A 424 -17.49 -11.38 -5.34
N ILE A 425 -17.88 -11.74 -6.58
CA ILE A 425 -19.25 -11.48 -7.10
C ILE A 425 -20.28 -12.26 -6.27
N ILE A 426 -20.03 -13.53 -5.98
CA ILE A 426 -20.94 -14.38 -5.18
C ILE A 426 -21.16 -13.74 -3.80
N MET A 427 -20.10 -13.21 -3.19
CA MET A 427 -20.16 -12.54 -1.90
C MET A 427 -20.98 -11.23 -1.94
N ILE A 428 -20.89 -10.44 -3.03
CA ILE A 428 -21.67 -9.20 -3.20
C ILE A 428 -23.14 -9.48 -3.55
N THR A 429 -23.40 -10.38 -4.50
CA THR A 429 -24.73 -10.60 -5.09
C THR A 429 -25.77 -11.07 -4.08
N GLN A 430 -25.34 -11.71 -2.99
CA GLN A 430 -26.23 -12.05 -1.88
C GLN A 430 -26.71 -10.81 -1.10
N ARG A 431 -26.12 -9.62 -1.28
CA ARG A 431 -26.22 -8.53 -0.29
C ARG A 431 -26.33 -7.09 -0.80
N SER A 432 -25.94 -6.76 -2.04
CA SER A 432 -26.04 -5.37 -2.53
C SER A 432 -26.43 -5.26 -4.01
N SER A 433 -27.26 -4.26 -4.33
CA SER A 433 -27.72 -3.91 -5.68
C SER A 433 -26.79 -2.89 -6.37
N ASN A 434 -25.49 -2.88 -6.09
CA ASN A 434 -24.59 -1.90 -6.70
C ASN A 434 -24.19 -2.32 -8.13
N SER A 435 -24.76 -1.66 -9.14
CA SER A 435 -24.50 -1.92 -10.56
C SER A 435 -23.10 -1.56 -11.03
N TYR A 436 -22.40 -0.64 -10.35
CA TYR A 436 -21.09 -0.13 -10.76
C TYR A 436 -20.01 -1.23 -10.82
N PHE A 437 -20.09 -2.25 -9.96
CA PHE A 437 -19.11 -3.34 -9.89
C PHE A 437 -19.01 -4.15 -11.18
N PHE A 438 -20.15 -4.47 -11.77
CA PHE A 438 -20.18 -5.28 -12.98
C PHE A 438 -19.59 -4.55 -14.19
N GLY A 439 -19.74 -3.22 -14.23
CA GLY A 439 -19.11 -2.38 -15.25
C GLY A 439 -17.58 -2.42 -15.18
N ASP A 440 -17.01 -2.36 -13.96
CA ASP A 440 -15.56 -2.44 -13.76
C ASP A 440 -14.99 -3.82 -14.13
N ILE A 441 -15.71 -4.89 -13.78
CA ILE A 441 -15.35 -6.28 -14.13
C ILE A 441 -15.38 -6.47 -15.66
N GLN A 442 -16.46 -6.00 -16.31
CA GLN A 442 -16.58 -6.02 -17.76
C GLN A 442 -15.42 -5.27 -18.42
N ASN A 443 -15.08 -4.10 -17.89
CA ASN A 443 -13.98 -3.29 -18.39
C ASN A 443 -12.62 -3.98 -18.19
N LEU A 444 -12.40 -4.67 -17.06
CA LEU A 444 -11.18 -5.44 -16.83
C LEU A 444 -11.05 -6.57 -17.86
N PHE A 445 -12.03 -7.47 -17.92
CA PHE A 445 -11.94 -8.65 -18.77
C PHE A 445 -12.02 -8.30 -20.25
N GLY A 446 -12.78 -7.26 -20.62
CA GLY A 446 -12.79 -6.75 -22.00
C GLY A 446 -11.44 -6.16 -22.44
N LYS A 447 -10.63 -5.64 -21.51
CA LYS A 447 -9.26 -5.21 -21.81
C LYS A 447 -8.28 -6.37 -21.81
N LEU A 448 -8.44 -7.33 -20.90
CA LEU A 448 -7.63 -8.54 -20.88
C LEU A 448 -7.79 -9.31 -22.22
N ALA A 449 -9.02 -9.46 -22.70
CA ALA A 449 -9.29 -10.10 -24.00
C ALA A 449 -8.64 -9.38 -25.19
N LYS A 450 -8.42 -8.06 -25.09
CA LYS A 450 -7.70 -7.28 -26.12
C LYS A 450 -6.19 -7.40 -26.03
N LEU A 451 -5.67 -7.74 -24.85
CA LEU A 451 -4.24 -7.87 -24.57
C LEU A 451 -3.67 -9.24 -24.93
N VAL A 452 -4.50 -10.28 -24.85
CA VAL A 452 -4.07 -11.64 -25.12
C VAL A 452 -4.45 -12.01 -26.54
N SER A 453 -3.49 -12.48 -27.33
CA SER A 453 -3.79 -13.07 -28.63
C SER A 453 -4.72 -14.26 -28.44
N ARG A 454 -5.62 -14.46 -29.39
CA ARG A 454 -6.60 -15.54 -29.39
C ARG A 454 -5.98 -16.92 -29.13
N GLU A 455 -4.84 -17.20 -29.76
CA GLU A 455 -4.12 -18.47 -29.62
C GLU A 455 -3.60 -18.68 -28.19
N ALA A 456 -2.99 -17.65 -27.60
CA ALA A 456 -2.51 -17.68 -26.22
C ALA A 456 -3.65 -17.77 -25.20
N LEU A 457 -4.83 -17.20 -25.49
CA LEU A 457 -6.03 -17.45 -24.70
C LEU A 457 -6.41 -18.92 -24.77
N GLN A 458 -6.47 -19.54 -25.94
CA GLN A 458 -6.83 -20.96 -26.03
C GLN A 458 -5.87 -21.86 -25.25
N ASP A 459 -4.57 -21.66 -25.44
CA ASP A 459 -3.54 -22.47 -24.78
C ASP A 459 -3.61 -22.34 -23.24
N THR A 460 -3.87 -21.14 -22.73
CA THR A 460 -3.86 -20.88 -21.28
C THR A 460 -5.22 -21.12 -20.62
N PHE A 461 -6.33 -20.84 -21.31
CA PHE A 461 -7.69 -20.92 -20.78
C PHE A 461 -8.33 -22.29 -20.98
N GLY A 462 -7.82 -23.13 -21.89
CA GLY A 462 -8.36 -24.46 -22.16
C GLY A 462 -8.52 -25.28 -20.88
N ASP A 463 -7.52 -25.23 -20.00
CA ASP A 463 -7.53 -25.92 -18.71
C ASP A 463 -8.46 -25.27 -17.66
N TYR A 464 -8.72 -23.96 -17.79
CA TYR A 464 -9.55 -23.17 -16.87
C TYR A 464 -11.04 -23.19 -17.20
N PHE A 465 -11.40 -23.44 -18.46
CA PHE A 465 -12.77 -23.35 -18.97
C PHE A 465 -13.79 -24.18 -18.16
N PRO A 466 -13.51 -25.45 -17.77
CA PRO A 466 -14.45 -26.24 -16.97
C PRO A 466 -14.73 -25.66 -15.58
N GLY A 467 -13.72 -25.04 -14.95
CA GLY A 467 -13.87 -24.35 -13.67
C GLY A 467 -14.76 -23.12 -13.79
N TRP A 468 -14.54 -22.33 -14.83
CA TRP A 468 -15.34 -21.14 -15.14
C TRP A 468 -16.81 -21.45 -15.43
N LEU A 469 -17.07 -22.55 -16.13
CA LEU A 469 -18.43 -22.97 -16.47
C LEU A 469 -19.28 -23.22 -15.21
N LYS A 470 -18.66 -23.65 -14.10
CA LYS A 470 -19.36 -23.80 -12.81
C LYS A 470 -19.88 -22.46 -12.29
N TYR A 471 -19.05 -21.41 -12.36
CA TYR A 471 -19.45 -20.05 -11.97
C TYR A 471 -20.52 -19.49 -12.88
N ALA A 472 -20.38 -19.67 -14.20
CA ALA A 472 -21.41 -19.28 -15.16
C ALA A 472 -22.75 -19.95 -14.83
N ASN A 473 -22.76 -21.26 -14.60
CA ASN A 473 -23.96 -22.01 -14.22
C ASN A 473 -24.55 -21.53 -12.88
N TYR A 474 -23.71 -21.24 -11.89
CA TYR A 474 -24.16 -20.67 -10.62
C TYR A 474 -24.85 -19.32 -10.83
N PHE A 475 -24.21 -18.42 -11.59
CA PHE A 475 -24.78 -17.11 -11.88
C PHE A 475 -26.07 -17.20 -12.70
N PHE A 476 -26.13 -18.04 -13.74
CA PHE A 476 -27.36 -18.30 -14.48
C PHE A 476 -28.46 -18.86 -13.58
N SER A 477 -28.13 -19.71 -12.61
CA SER A 477 -29.08 -20.24 -11.63
C SER A 477 -29.59 -19.14 -10.70
N CYS A 478 -28.71 -18.29 -10.17
CA CYS A 478 -29.10 -17.13 -9.36
C CYS A 478 -29.99 -16.14 -10.14
N LEU A 479 -29.70 -15.94 -11.42
CA LEU A 479 -30.48 -15.10 -12.31
C LEU A 479 -31.87 -15.70 -12.60
N SER A 480 -31.96 -17.02 -12.76
CA SER A 480 -33.25 -17.71 -12.93
C SER A 480 -34.13 -17.69 -11.67
N ALA A 481 -33.54 -17.48 -10.49
CA ALA A 481 -34.24 -17.37 -9.21
C ALA A 481 -34.68 -15.94 -8.87
N LEU A 482 -34.13 -14.93 -9.53
CA LEU A 482 -34.55 -13.53 -9.41
C LEU A 482 -35.67 -13.26 -10.43
N GLU A 483 -36.76 -12.59 -10.04
CA GLU A 483 -37.80 -12.15 -10.99
C GLU A 483 -37.21 -11.09 -11.95
N LEU A 484 -36.58 -11.56 -13.03
CA LEU A 484 -36.02 -10.74 -14.10
C LEU A 484 -37.15 -10.05 -14.87
N SER A 485 -36.91 -8.84 -15.39
CA SER A 485 -37.82 -8.27 -16.37
C SER A 485 -37.81 -9.11 -17.66
N LYS A 486 -38.91 -9.09 -18.41
CA LYS A 486 -39.09 -9.91 -19.62
C LYS A 486 -37.96 -9.71 -20.66
N GLU A 487 -37.51 -8.48 -20.86
CA GLU A 487 -36.37 -8.16 -21.75
C GLU A 487 -35.07 -8.85 -21.33
N HIS A 488 -34.85 -8.99 -20.03
CA HIS A 488 -33.70 -9.71 -19.51
C HIS A 488 -33.87 -11.21 -19.73
N HIS A 489 -35.03 -11.79 -19.40
CA HIS A 489 -35.30 -13.22 -19.64
C HIS A 489 -35.09 -13.62 -21.11
N ASP A 490 -35.53 -12.79 -22.06
CA ASP A 490 -35.37 -13.03 -23.49
C ASP A 490 -33.87 -12.97 -23.89
N PHE A 491 -33.11 -11.99 -23.40
CA PHE A 491 -31.66 -11.89 -23.64
C PHE A 491 -30.84 -13.05 -23.01
N TYR A 492 -31.21 -13.50 -21.80
CA TYR A 492 -30.60 -14.67 -21.15
C TYR A 492 -30.92 -15.98 -21.86
N THR A 493 -32.14 -16.12 -22.38
CA THR A 493 -32.55 -17.29 -23.17
C THR A 493 -31.77 -17.33 -24.49
N GLU A 494 -31.57 -16.18 -25.13
CA GLU A 494 -30.78 -16.09 -26.36
C GLU A 494 -29.29 -16.38 -26.11
N ALA A 495 -28.68 -15.81 -25.07
CA ALA A 495 -27.29 -16.10 -24.69
C ALA A 495 -27.09 -17.57 -24.27
N GLY A 496 -28.03 -18.16 -23.54
CA GLY A 496 -28.03 -19.58 -23.20
C GLY A 496 -28.18 -20.48 -24.42
N LEU A 497 -28.98 -20.07 -25.41
CA LEU A 497 -29.10 -20.75 -26.70
C LEU A 497 -27.81 -20.68 -27.52
N TYR A 498 -27.07 -19.56 -27.50
CA TYR A 498 -25.74 -19.47 -28.13
C TYR A 498 -24.72 -20.42 -27.49
N ILE A 499 -24.66 -20.45 -26.15
CA ILE A 499 -23.74 -21.34 -25.41
C ILE A 499 -24.10 -22.82 -25.63
N THR A 500 -25.39 -23.16 -25.65
CA THR A 500 -25.85 -24.55 -25.82
C THR A 500 -25.89 -25.01 -27.28
N ALA A 501 -25.98 -24.10 -28.26
CA ALA A 501 -25.85 -24.41 -29.68
C ALA A 501 -24.39 -24.75 -30.02
N ASP A 502 -23.42 -23.98 -29.53
CA ASP A 502 -21.99 -24.25 -29.79
C ASP A 502 -21.44 -25.44 -28.98
N MET A 503 -22.03 -25.76 -27.81
CA MET A 503 -21.67 -26.98 -27.06
C MET A 503 -22.20 -28.29 -27.69
N ARG A 504 -23.15 -28.24 -28.64
CA ARG A 504 -23.58 -29.46 -29.37
C ARG A 504 -22.53 -29.97 -30.36
N ASP A 505 -21.62 -29.10 -30.80
CA ASP A 505 -20.57 -29.43 -31.76
C ASP A 505 -19.22 -29.75 -31.09
N ALA A 506 -19.14 -29.68 -29.75
CA ALA A 506 -18.00 -30.18 -28.98
C ALA A 506 -18.18 -31.68 -28.65
N PRO A 507 -17.14 -32.53 -28.78
CA PRO A 507 -17.27 -33.95 -28.46
C PRO A 507 -17.60 -34.15 -26.98
N ILE A 508 -18.78 -34.71 -26.72
CA ILE A 508 -19.28 -35.01 -25.38
C ILE A 508 -18.41 -36.09 -24.74
N LEU A 509 -17.53 -35.71 -23.82
CA LEU A 509 -17.02 -36.60 -22.77
C LEU A 509 -17.76 -36.29 -21.47
N ALA A 510 -18.82 -37.08 -21.26
CA ALA A 510 -19.51 -37.41 -20.01
C ALA A 510 -19.50 -36.39 -18.85
N LEU A 511 -20.62 -35.67 -18.66
CA LEU A 511 -21.06 -35.17 -17.34
C LEU A 511 -22.25 -36.02 -16.83
N PRO A 512 -22.20 -36.61 -15.63
CA PRO A 512 -23.35 -37.29 -15.03
C PRO A 512 -24.37 -36.30 -14.46
N LYS A 513 -25.65 -36.64 -14.66
CA LYS A 513 -26.88 -36.04 -14.10
C LYS A 513 -26.75 -35.65 -12.62
N PHE A 514 -27.02 -34.39 -12.29
CA PHE A 514 -27.45 -34.00 -10.94
C PHE A 514 -28.64 -33.01 -11.01
N LEU A 515 -29.67 -33.35 -10.21
CA LEU A 515 -30.74 -32.52 -9.65
C LEU A 515 -32.04 -32.31 -10.45
N SER A 516 -32.98 -33.22 -10.17
CA SER A 516 -34.34 -32.82 -9.80
C SER A 516 -34.38 -32.50 -8.31
N MET A 517 -34.71 -31.26 -7.93
CA MET A 517 -35.20 -30.96 -6.59
C MET A 517 -36.32 -29.93 -6.68
N HIS A 518 -37.50 -30.31 -6.20
CA HIS A 518 -38.62 -29.43 -5.91
C HIS A 518 -38.25 -28.43 -4.81
N VAL A 519 -38.64 -27.17 -4.99
CA VAL A 519 -38.64 -26.15 -3.93
C VAL A 519 -40.10 -25.71 -3.70
N PRO A 520 -40.56 -25.55 -2.44
CA PRO A 520 -41.92 -25.13 -2.15
C PRO A 520 -42.10 -23.60 -2.29
N ASN A 521 -43.30 -23.22 -2.72
CA ASN A 521 -43.78 -21.84 -2.83
C ASN A 521 -43.66 -21.07 -1.50
N ALA A 522 -43.05 -19.88 -1.54
CA ALA A 522 -43.15 -18.88 -0.48
C ALA A 522 -43.35 -17.46 -1.06
N GLY A 523 -44.52 -16.88 -0.72
CA GLY A 523 -44.73 -15.46 -0.42
C GLY A 523 -44.30 -14.38 -1.42
N LYS A 524 -45.28 -13.85 -2.17
CA LYS A 524 -45.17 -12.57 -2.89
C LYS A 524 -45.02 -11.40 -1.90
N GLY A 525 -43.99 -10.57 -2.09
CA GLY A 525 -43.84 -9.25 -1.47
C GLY A 525 -42.91 -8.38 -2.31
N GLY A 526 -43.45 -7.36 -2.98
CA GLY A 526 -42.77 -6.62 -4.04
C GLY A 526 -41.74 -5.59 -3.58
N THR A 527 -40.83 -5.27 -4.51
CA THR A 527 -40.20 -3.95 -4.74
C THR A 527 -39.44 -4.03 -6.08
N ALA A 528 -40.18 -3.99 -7.19
CA ALA A 528 -39.61 -3.94 -8.54
C ALA A 528 -39.41 -2.47 -8.94
N GLY A 529 -38.16 -2.00 -8.91
CA GLY A 529 -37.85 -0.63 -9.34
C GLY A 529 -36.40 -0.20 -9.13
N LEU A 530 -35.41 -1.09 -9.23
CA LEU A 530 -33.97 -0.74 -9.23
C LEU A 530 -33.06 -1.84 -9.81
N GLY A 531 -33.58 -3.04 -10.14
CA GLY A 531 -32.79 -4.20 -10.61
C GLY A 531 -32.40 -4.24 -12.09
N VAL A 532 -32.91 -3.31 -12.91
CA VAL A 532 -32.81 -3.36 -14.39
C VAL A 532 -31.40 -3.03 -14.90
N ASN A 533 -30.64 -2.15 -14.22
CA ASN A 533 -29.28 -1.77 -14.65
C ASN A 533 -28.17 -2.76 -14.21
N LEU A 534 -28.45 -3.64 -13.24
CA LEU A 534 -27.49 -4.63 -12.73
C LEU A 534 -27.27 -5.80 -13.72
N GLN A 535 -28.29 -6.11 -14.51
CA GLN A 535 -28.37 -7.34 -15.30
C GLN A 535 -27.67 -7.23 -16.66
N THR A 536 -27.60 -6.02 -17.24
CA THR A 536 -27.06 -5.80 -18.59
C THR A 536 -25.52 -5.75 -18.62
N GLY A 537 -24.86 -5.26 -17.57
CA GLY A 537 -23.39 -5.14 -17.52
C GLY A 537 -22.65 -6.47 -17.35
N TRP A 538 -23.15 -7.34 -16.47
CA TRP A 538 -22.56 -8.67 -16.22
C TRP A 538 -22.58 -9.56 -17.45
N MET A 539 -23.72 -9.61 -18.15
CA MET A 539 -23.87 -10.43 -19.34
C MET A 539 -22.99 -9.98 -20.49
N ASN A 540 -22.72 -8.69 -20.63
CA ASN A 540 -21.80 -8.21 -21.65
C ASN A 540 -20.34 -8.57 -21.32
N ALA A 541 -19.96 -8.74 -20.05
CA ALA A 541 -18.64 -9.25 -19.68
C ALA A 541 -18.48 -10.73 -20.03
N VAL A 542 -19.49 -11.54 -19.68
CA VAL A 542 -19.56 -12.96 -20.00
C VAL A 542 -19.65 -13.15 -21.52
N LYS A 543 -20.47 -12.35 -22.21
CA LYS A 543 -20.55 -12.33 -23.67
C LYS A 543 -19.24 -11.90 -24.32
N VAL A 544 -18.51 -10.92 -23.81
CA VAL A 544 -17.17 -10.57 -24.36
C VAL A 544 -16.19 -11.74 -24.17
N LEU A 545 -16.22 -12.45 -23.05
CA LEU A 545 -15.39 -13.64 -22.84
C LEU A 545 -15.81 -14.80 -23.76
N ILE A 546 -17.13 -15.00 -23.91
CA ILE A 546 -17.72 -16.06 -24.75
C ILE A 546 -17.55 -15.73 -26.24
N ASP A 547 -17.91 -14.55 -26.73
CA ASP A 547 -17.75 -14.14 -28.14
C ASP A 547 -16.27 -14.22 -28.59
N ASN A 548 -15.32 -13.91 -27.69
CA ASN A 548 -13.90 -14.06 -28.00
C ASN A 548 -13.42 -15.53 -28.01
N TYR A 549 -14.12 -16.44 -27.30
CA TYR A 549 -13.76 -17.85 -27.14
C TYR A 549 -14.55 -18.81 -28.06
N VAL A 550 -15.80 -18.49 -28.36
CA VAL A 550 -16.73 -19.28 -29.19
C VAL A 550 -16.38 -19.17 -30.67
N LEU A 551 -15.89 -18.01 -31.11
CA LEU A 551 -15.42 -17.84 -32.49
C LEU A 551 -14.07 -18.57 -32.77
N VAL A 552 -13.58 -19.44 -31.86
CA VAL A 552 -12.28 -20.14 -31.96
C VAL A 552 -12.35 -21.67 -31.99
N LEU A 553 -13.53 -22.29 -32.01
CA LEU A 553 -13.58 -23.72 -32.31
C LEU A 553 -13.21 -23.95 -33.79
N PRO A 554 -12.19 -24.76 -34.10
CA PRO A 554 -11.89 -25.08 -35.49
C PRO A 554 -13.06 -25.91 -36.03
N ALA A 555 -13.64 -25.47 -37.15
CA ALA A 555 -14.46 -26.34 -37.97
C ALA A 555 -13.58 -27.50 -38.43
N PHE A 556 -13.69 -28.65 -37.76
CA PHE A 556 -13.04 -29.87 -38.21
C PHE A 556 -13.59 -30.23 -39.60
N PRO A 557 -12.74 -30.56 -40.58
CA PRO A 557 -13.23 -31.01 -41.87
C PRO A 557 -13.91 -32.36 -41.67
N CYS A 558 -15.24 -32.38 -41.88
CA CYS A 558 -16.02 -33.60 -42.00
C CYS A 558 -15.41 -34.49 -43.09
N SER A 559 -14.66 -35.51 -42.68
CA SER A 559 -14.22 -36.58 -43.57
C SER A 559 -15.44 -37.39 -43.99
N THR A 560 -15.81 -37.25 -45.27
CA THR A 560 -16.80 -38.06 -45.96
C THR A 560 -16.47 -39.55 -45.81
N LEU A 561 -17.28 -40.26 -45.02
CA LEU A 561 -17.35 -41.71 -45.00
C LEU A 561 -18.00 -42.18 -46.31
N HIS A 562 -17.17 -42.68 -47.23
CA HIS A 562 -17.63 -43.48 -48.35
C HIS A 562 -18.16 -44.82 -47.81
N HIS A 563 -19.46 -45.04 -47.97
CA HIS A 563 -20.04 -46.38 -47.99
C HIS A 563 -19.35 -47.20 -49.08
N ASN A 564 -18.69 -48.29 -48.71
CA ASN A 564 -18.49 -49.43 -49.59
C ASN A 564 -19.06 -50.67 -48.89
N SER A 565 -20.02 -51.26 -49.59
CA SER A 565 -20.64 -52.56 -49.37
C SER A 565 -19.64 -53.71 -49.49
N VAL A 566 -19.74 -54.68 -48.58
CA VAL A 566 -19.95 -56.11 -48.89
C VAL A 566 -20.97 -56.63 -47.89
#